data_AF-A0A7C3PIQ3-F1
#
_entry.id   AF-A0A7C3PIQ3-F1
#
_cell.length_a   1.000
_cell.length_b   1.000
_cell.length_c   1.000
_cell.angle_alpha   90.00
_cell.angle_beta   90.00
_cell.angle_gamma   90.00
#
_symmetry.space_group_name_H-M   'P 1'
#
loop_
_entity.id
_entity.type
_entity.pdbx_description
1 polymer ?
#
loop_
_entity_poly.entity_id
_entity_poly.type
_entity_poly.pdbx_seq_one_letter_code
_entity_poly.pdbx_strand_id
1 'polypeptide(L)'
;MFYARTYTAGQGYQYSETNQLILNFKIRYDDIKRNPQRRQYKQRAIQQFAKEVTALLRDQLDPSLSLILVPIPPSKERSHPEYDDRVEQVVKAVAANIHTVSWLPLLQVTTSMESYHSRSAGRNPEDIYAVLQLDEASAKYCQPNSIIALVDDVLTSGAHFTAARRRIQERFPDTTVIGIFWAKAVSYGVSSET
;
A
#
# COMPACT_ATOMS: atom_id res chain seq x y z
N MET A 1 13.12 4.55 -0.91
CA MET A 1 11.96 3.78 -0.41
C MET A 1 12.05 3.74 1.09
N PHE A 2 10.94 3.87 1.80
CA PHE A 2 10.87 3.84 3.25
C PHE A 2 9.97 2.71 3.73
N TYR A 3 10.31 2.09 4.86
CA TYR A 3 9.48 1.10 5.53
C TYR A 3 9.67 1.17 7.05
N ALA A 4 8.60 0.93 7.80
CA ALA A 4 8.62 1.04 9.26
C ALA A 4 8.95 -0.29 9.98
N ARG A 5 8.66 -1.42 9.33
CA ARG A 5 8.74 -2.75 9.96
C ARG A 5 9.37 -3.81 9.06
N THR A 6 9.66 -4.97 9.64
CA THR A 6 10.09 -6.17 8.91
C THR A 6 9.04 -7.27 9.05
N TYR A 7 8.53 -7.78 7.93
CA TYR A 7 7.54 -8.86 7.84
C TYR A 7 8.22 -10.16 7.41
N THR A 8 7.99 -11.25 8.14
CA THR A 8 8.57 -12.54 7.75
C THR A 8 7.61 -13.31 6.88
N ALA A 9 7.98 -13.50 5.60
CA ALA A 9 7.12 -14.14 4.60
C ALA A 9 6.91 -15.63 4.92
N GLY A 10 5.71 -16.13 4.65
CA GLY A 10 5.32 -17.52 4.92
C GLY A 10 5.00 -17.83 6.40
N GLN A 11 5.27 -16.91 7.32
CA GLN A 11 5.05 -17.12 8.75
C GLN A 11 3.65 -16.65 9.21
N GLY A 12 3.11 -17.35 10.21
CA GLY A 12 1.76 -17.13 10.72
C GLY A 12 1.60 -15.98 11.71
N TYR A 13 0.36 -15.82 12.21
CA TYR A 13 -0.07 -14.73 13.11
C TYR A 13 0.76 -14.61 14.39
N GLN A 14 1.18 -15.74 14.97
CA GLN A 14 1.90 -15.78 16.24
C GLN A 14 3.42 -15.61 16.10
N TYR A 15 3.94 -15.47 14.87
CA TYR A 15 5.38 -15.43 14.63
C TYR A 15 6.03 -14.15 15.16
N SER A 16 5.40 -13.00 14.92
CA SER A 16 5.90 -11.70 15.37
C SER A 16 4.77 -10.69 15.47
N GLU A 17 4.99 -9.59 16.20
CA GLU A 17 4.07 -8.45 16.25
C GLU A 17 3.79 -7.90 14.84
N THR A 18 4.81 -7.79 13.98
CA THR A 18 4.62 -7.33 12.59
C THR A 18 3.77 -8.30 11.78
N ASN A 19 3.99 -9.61 11.89
CA ASN A 19 3.14 -10.60 11.22
C ASN A 19 1.70 -10.49 11.71
N GLN A 20 1.50 -10.30 13.01
CA GLN A 20 0.19 -10.10 13.63
C GLN A 20 -0.54 -8.88 13.03
N LEU A 21 0.15 -7.75 12.99
CA LEU A 21 -0.36 -6.48 12.48
C LEU A 21 -0.69 -6.54 10.98
N ILE A 22 0.20 -7.11 10.16
CA ILE A 22 -0.02 -7.30 8.73
C ILE A 22 -1.21 -8.23 8.49
N LEU A 23 -1.33 -9.33 9.22
CA LEU A 23 -2.46 -10.25 9.07
C LEU A 23 -3.78 -9.62 9.53
N ASN A 24 -3.78 -8.83 10.61
CA ASN A 24 -4.94 -8.07 11.04
C ASN A 24 -5.36 -7.02 10.01
N PHE A 25 -4.40 -6.31 9.42
CA PHE A 25 -4.65 -5.37 8.33
C PHE A 25 -5.21 -6.06 7.08
N LYS A 26 -4.78 -7.30 6.82
CA LYS A 26 -5.21 -8.11 5.69
C LYS A 26 -6.53 -8.87 5.88
N ILE A 27 -7.21 -8.73 7.02
CA ILE A 27 -8.52 -9.33 7.29
C ILE A 27 -9.50 -8.97 6.15
N ARG A 28 -10.08 -10.02 5.54
CA ARG A 28 -10.98 -9.89 4.38
C ARG A 28 -12.41 -9.62 4.80
N TYR A 29 -13.21 -9.14 3.85
CA TYR A 29 -14.65 -8.94 4.04
C TYR A 29 -15.37 -10.22 4.50
N ASP A 30 -15.08 -11.37 3.89
CA ASP A 30 -15.68 -12.65 4.29
C ASP A 30 -15.27 -13.10 5.69
N ASP A 31 -14.04 -12.80 6.13
CA ASP A 31 -13.59 -13.10 7.49
C ASP A 31 -14.41 -12.30 8.51
N ILE A 32 -14.75 -11.05 8.17
CA ILE A 32 -15.59 -10.18 9.00
C ILE A 32 -17.05 -10.65 8.97
N LYS A 33 -17.56 -11.14 7.83
CA LYS A 33 -18.89 -11.74 7.76
C LYS A 33 -19.00 -12.96 8.69
N ARG A 34 -17.97 -13.80 8.73
CA ARG A 34 -17.93 -15.00 9.59
C ARG A 34 -17.70 -14.66 11.07
N ASN A 35 -16.86 -13.66 11.34
CA ASN A 35 -16.61 -13.18 12.69
C ASN A 35 -16.55 -11.65 12.72
N PRO A 36 -17.67 -10.96 13.05
CA PRO A 36 -17.72 -9.49 13.06
C PRO A 36 -16.71 -8.82 14.00
N GLN A 37 -16.28 -9.50 15.07
CA GLN A 37 -15.28 -8.97 16.00
C GLN A 37 -13.92 -8.72 15.31
N ARG A 38 -13.65 -9.40 14.18
CA ARG A 38 -12.42 -9.19 13.40
C ARG A 38 -12.28 -7.77 12.85
N ARG A 39 -13.39 -7.04 12.70
CA ARG A 39 -13.40 -5.63 12.28
C ARG A 39 -12.54 -4.75 13.20
N GLN A 40 -12.59 -4.98 14.52
CA GLN A 40 -11.85 -4.16 15.48
C GLN A 40 -10.33 -4.34 15.33
N TYR A 41 -9.88 -5.56 15.04
CA TYR A 41 -8.46 -5.84 14.84
C TYR A 41 -7.95 -5.21 13.55
N LYS A 42 -8.74 -5.26 12.48
CA LYS A 42 -8.44 -4.57 11.22
C LYS A 42 -8.34 -3.05 11.41
N GLN A 43 -9.30 -2.45 12.12
CA GLN A 43 -9.31 -1.01 12.40
C GLN A 43 -8.10 -0.60 13.25
N ARG A 44 -7.76 -1.35 14.30
CA ARG A 44 -6.55 -1.10 15.10
C ARG A 44 -5.27 -1.17 14.25
N ALA A 45 -5.18 -2.14 13.34
CA ALA A 45 -4.03 -2.25 12.45
C ALA A 45 -3.94 -1.07 11.45
N ILE A 46 -5.05 -0.60 10.89
CA ILE A 46 -5.11 0.60 10.03
C ILE A 46 -4.61 1.83 10.81
N GLN A 47 -5.11 2.02 12.04
CA GLN A 47 -4.70 3.14 12.90
C GLN A 47 -3.21 3.06 13.26
N GLN A 48 -2.71 1.87 13.57
CA GLN A 48 -1.29 1.66 13.88
C GLN A 48 -0.40 1.97 12.68
N PHE A 49 -0.78 1.52 11.47
CA PHE A 49 -0.06 1.83 10.25
C PHE A 49 -0.04 3.35 9.99
N ALA A 50 -1.19 4.02 10.09
CA ALA A 50 -1.25 5.48 9.93
C ALA A 50 -0.38 6.22 10.95
N LYS A 51 -0.38 5.78 12.22
CA LYS A 51 0.45 6.36 13.29
C LYS A 51 1.94 6.24 12.96
N GLU A 52 2.39 5.07 12.51
CA GLU A 52 3.80 4.83 12.20
C GLU A 52 4.26 5.58 10.95
N VAL A 53 3.44 5.65 9.91
CA VAL A 53 3.74 6.48 8.74
C VAL A 53 3.78 7.95 9.11
N THR A 54 2.86 8.41 9.97
CA THR A 54 2.86 9.79 10.46
C THR A 54 4.15 10.11 11.22
N ALA A 55 4.60 9.22 12.11
CA ALA A 55 5.84 9.38 12.85
C ALA A 55 7.06 9.38 11.91
N LEU A 56 7.12 8.44 10.98
CA LEU A 56 8.17 8.35 9.97
C LEU A 56 8.26 9.62 9.12
N LEU A 57 7.13 10.14 8.63
CA LEU A 57 7.11 11.36 7.84
C LEU A 57 7.50 12.58 8.67
N ARG A 58 7.06 12.71 9.91
CA ARG A 58 7.48 13.83 10.78
C ARG A 58 8.99 13.85 11.05
N ASP A 59 9.62 12.68 11.05
CA ASP A 59 11.06 12.53 11.28
C ASP A 59 11.87 12.77 9.98
N GLN A 60 11.35 12.36 8.83
CA GLN A 60 12.11 12.29 7.57
C GLN A 60 11.72 13.34 6.53
N LEU A 61 10.53 13.92 6.60
CA LEU A 61 10.02 14.89 5.62
C LEU A 61 10.51 16.30 5.98
N ASP A 62 11.20 16.94 5.05
CA ASP A 62 11.47 18.38 5.13
C ASP A 62 10.14 19.16 5.17
N PRO A 63 9.86 19.96 6.22
CA PRO A 63 8.62 20.71 6.36
C PRO A 63 8.35 21.73 5.25
N SER A 64 9.34 22.07 4.42
CA SER A 64 9.18 22.94 3.26
C SER A 64 8.66 22.23 2.01
N LEU A 65 8.65 20.89 2.00
CA LEU A 65 8.24 20.07 0.86
C LEU A 65 6.78 19.64 0.97
N SER A 66 6.07 19.72 -0.15
CA SER A 66 4.73 19.15 -0.29
C SER A 66 4.81 17.68 -0.71
N LEU A 67 4.03 16.83 -0.03
CA LEU A 67 3.94 15.40 -0.32
C LEU A 67 2.49 15.01 -0.66
N ILE A 68 2.30 14.25 -1.73
CA ILE A 68 1.02 13.66 -2.11
C ILE A 68 1.10 12.16 -1.89
N LEU A 69 0.30 11.64 -0.96
CA LEU A 69 0.15 10.20 -0.73
C LEU A 69 -0.81 9.61 -1.75
N VAL A 70 -0.35 8.61 -2.49
CA VAL A 70 -1.16 7.86 -3.45
C VAL A 70 -1.23 6.41 -2.96
N PRO A 71 -2.42 5.92 -2.54
CA PRO A 71 -2.56 4.54 -2.13
C PRO A 71 -2.46 3.63 -3.37
N ILE A 72 -1.63 2.59 -3.30
CA ILE A 72 -1.66 1.54 -4.32
C ILE A 72 -3.02 0.81 -4.21
N PRO A 73 -3.80 0.72 -5.29
CA PRO A 73 -5.15 0.17 -5.23
C PRO A 73 -5.12 -1.35 -4.95
N PRO A 74 -6.17 -1.90 -4.31
CA PRO A 74 -6.32 -3.35 -4.17
C PRO A 74 -6.57 -4.00 -5.54
N SER A 75 -6.57 -5.33 -5.61
CA SER A 75 -6.79 -6.07 -6.87
C SER A 75 -8.24 -6.03 -7.40
N LYS A 76 -9.16 -5.42 -6.65
CA LYS A 76 -10.57 -5.28 -7.00
C LYS A 76 -10.88 -3.83 -7.34
N GLU A 77 -11.77 -3.61 -8.28
CA GLU A 77 -12.21 -2.27 -8.63
C GLU A 77 -13.14 -1.68 -7.55
N ARG A 78 -13.33 -0.35 -7.56
CA ARG A 78 -14.05 0.37 -6.51
C ARG A 78 -15.51 -0.06 -6.32
N SER A 79 -16.19 -0.47 -7.39
CA SER A 79 -17.59 -0.91 -7.35
C SER A 79 -17.76 -2.35 -6.86
N HIS A 80 -16.67 -3.11 -6.72
CA HIS A 80 -16.73 -4.51 -6.32
C HIS A 80 -17.18 -4.65 -4.84
N PRO A 81 -18.10 -5.56 -4.49
CA PRO A 81 -18.59 -5.72 -3.10
C PRO A 81 -17.48 -6.03 -2.08
N GLU A 82 -16.44 -6.76 -2.51
CA GLU A 82 -15.24 -7.03 -1.71
C GLU A 82 -14.08 -6.03 -1.91
N TYR A 83 -14.36 -4.83 -2.43
CA TYR A 83 -13.36 -3.76 -2.48
C TYR A 83 -12.82 -3.46 -1.08
N ASP A 84 -11.51 -3.24 -0.98
CA ASP A 84 -10.84 -3.05 0.30
C ASP A 84 -10.02 -1.76 0.30
N ASP A 85 -10.57 -0.74 0.94
CA ASP A 85 -10.05 0.63 0.97
C ASP A 85 -9.03 0.86 2.10
N ARG A 86 -8.48 -0.20 2.72
CA ARG A 86 -7.62 -0.08 3.91
C ARG A 86 -6.41 0.85 3.75
N VAL A 87 -5.73 0.85 2.59
CA VAL A 87 -4.58 1.74 2.34
C VAL A 87 -5.07 3.18 2.11
N GLU A 88 -6.24 3.34 1.49
CA GLU A 88 -6.90 4.65 1.35
C GLU A 88 -7.24 5.23 2.73
N GLN A 89 -7.75 4.42 3.67
CA GLN A 89 -7.98 4.84 5.05
C GLN A 89 -6.70 5.28 5.76
N VAL A 90 -5.57 4.58 5.52
CA VAL A 90 -4.26 4.95 6.07
C VAL A 90 -3.81 6.32 5.55
N VAL A 91 -3.79 6.54 4.24
CA VAL A 91 -3.30 7.82 3.67
C VAL A 91 -4.19 9.00 4.06
N LYS A 92 -5.50 8.80 4.16
CA LYS A 92 -6.45 9.80 4.67
C LYS A 92 -6.11 10.19 6.11
N ALA A 93 -5.87 9.20 6.97
CA ALA A 93 -5.52 9.44 8.37
C ALA A 93 -4.17 10.15 8.50
N VAL A 94 -3.18 9.81 7.69
CA VAL A 94 -1.86 10.47 7.68
C VAL A 94 -1.97 11.93 7.23
N ALA A 95 -2.64 12.18 6.09
CA ALA A 95 -2.82 13.53 5.55
C ALA A 95 -3.59 14.45 6.51
N ALA A 96 -4.54 13.91 7.28
CA ALA A 96 -5.24 14.67 8.32
C ALA A 96 -4.34 15.11 9.50
N ASN A 97 -3.15 14.52 9.66
CA ASN A 97 -2.23 14.78 10.77
C ASN A 97 -0.99 15.59 10.39
N ILE A 98 -0.77 15.90 9.11
CA ILE A 98 0.40 16.63 8.61
C ILE A 98 -0.03 17.61 7.51
N HIS A 99 0.12 18.91 7.77
CA HIS A 99 -0.41 19.98 6.90
C HIS A 99 0.24 20.06 5.50
N THR A 100 1.50 19.66 5.35
CA THR A 100 2.20 19.59 4.04
C THR A 100 1.93 18.29 3.27
N VAL A 101 1.13 17.39 3.85
CA VAL A 101 0.81 16.09 3.26
C VAL A 101 -0.65 16.09 2.82
N SER A 102 -0.87 15.82 1.54
CA SER A 102 -2.19 15.57 0.97
C SER A 102 -2.30 14.12 0.49
N TRP A 103 -3.48 13.69 0.05
CA TRP A 103 -3.65 12.37 -0.56
C TRP A 103 -4.52 12.47 -1.81
N LEU A 104 -4.25 11.62 -2.80
CA LEU A 104 -5.05 11.52 -4.03
C LEU A 104 -5.23 10.04 -4.44
N PRO A 105 -6.45 9.61 -4.82
CA PRO A 105 -6.69 8.28 -5.37
C PRO A 105 -6.27 8.20 -6.85
N LEU A 106 -5.01 8.56 -7.15
CA LEU A 106 -4.50 8.73 -8.51
C LEU A 106 -4.44 7.44 -9.34
N LEU A 107 -4.52 6.29 -8.69
CA LEU A 107 -4.42 4.98 -9.31
C LEU A 107 -5.68 4.15 -9.05
N GLN A 108 -6.15 3.44 -10.07
CA GLN A 108 -7.28 2.53 -9.99
C GLN A 108 -7.04 1.26 -10.81
N VAL A 109 -7.81 0.22 -10.51
CA VAL A 109 -7.83 -1.03 -11.29
C VAL A 109 -9.12 -1.06 -12.10
N THR A 110 -9.04 -1.29 -13.42
CA THR A 110 -10.20 -1.24 -14.34
C THR A 110 -10.95 -2.54 -14.55
N THR A 111 -10.37 -3.65 -14.13
CA THR A 111 -11.05 -4.93 -14.16
C THR A 111 -10.69 -5.62 -12.87
N SER A 112 -11.70 -5.91 -12.05
CA SER A 112 -11.52 -6.74 -10.88
C SER A 112 -10.81 -8.01 -11.32
N MET A 113 -9.56 -8.17 -10.89
CA MET A 113 -8.84 -9.41 -11.15
C MET A 113 -9.49 -10.45 -10.25
N GLU A 114 -10.54 -11.12 -10.76
CA GLU A 114 -10.88 -12.45 -10.27
C GLU A 114 -9.56 -13.19 -10.17
N SER A 115 -9.28 -13.68 -8.96
CA SER A 115 -8.03 -14.31 -8.59
C SER A 115 -7.54 -15.10 -9.80
N TYR A 116 -6.48 -14.65 -10.47
CA TYR A 116 -5.70 -15.50 -11.38
C TYR A 116 -5.17 -16.60 -10.45
N HIS A 117 -6.02 -17.61 -10.24
CA HIS A 117 -5.85 -18.67 -9.30
C HIS A 117 -4.52 -19.35 -9.64
N SER A 118 -3.71 -19.63 -8.62
CA SER A 118 -2.48 -20.41 -8.77
C SER A 118 -1.35 -19.75 -9.58
N ARG A 119 -0.72 -18.71 -9.01
CA ARG A 119 0.73 -18.59 -9.15
C ARG A 119 1.33 -18.20 -7.81
N SER A 120 1.94 -19.20 -7.18
CA SER A 120 2.88 -19.10 -6.05
C SER A 120 4.16 -18.30 -6.39
N ALA A 121 4.23 -17.69 -7.57
CA ALA A 121 5.24 -16.74 -7.97
C ALA A 121 4.62 -15.33 -7.96
N GLY A 122 5.27 -14.38 -7.30
CA GLY A 122 4.79 -13.00 -7.19
C GLY A 122 4.32 -12.43 -8.54
N ARG A 123 3.25 -11.64 -8.51
CA ARG A 123 2.68 -10.97 -9.69
C ARG A 123 3.80 -10.23 -10.45
N ASN A 124 3.92 -10.48 -11.74
CA ASN A 124 4.87 -9.76 -12.59
C ASN A 124 4.43 -8.28 -12.66
N PRO A 125 5.34 -7.31 -12.57
CA PRO A 125 5.04 -5.90 -12.81
C PRO A 125 4.16 -5.63 -14.04
N GLU A 126 4.36 -6.36 -15.14
CA GLU A 126 3.58 -6.16 -16.38
C GLU A 126 2.11 -6.54 -16.22
N ASP A 127 1.79 -7.62 -15.49
CA ASP A 127 0.41 -8.02 -15.23
C ASP A 127 -0.32 -6.98 -14.39
N ILE A 128 0.37 -6.40 -13.40
CA ILE A 128 -0.16 -5.33 -12.56
C ILE A 128 -0.36 -4.07 -13.41
N TYR A 129 0.64 -3.72 -14.21
CA TYR A 129 0.60 -2.54 -15.06
C TYR A 129 -0.57 -2.60 -16.06
N ALA A 130 -0.83 -3.77 -16.67
CA ALA A 130 -1.89 -3.96 -17.66
C ALA A 130 -3.30 -3.60 -17.13
N VAL A 131 -3.56 -3.80 -15.84
CA VAL A 131 -4.87 -3.51 -15.22
C VAL A 131 -4.88 -2.21 -14.42
N LEU A 132 -3.72 -1.62 -14.15
CA LEU A 132 -3.56 -0.40 -13.38
C LEU A 132 -3.70 0.81 -14.31
N GLN A 133 -4.61 1.72 -13.99
CA GLN A 133 -4.81 2.97 -14.71
C GLN A 133 -4.61 4.18 -13.81
N LEU A 134 -4.22 5.29 -14.45
CA LEU A 134 -4.22 6.61 -13.84
C LEU A 134 -5.65 7.16 -13.87
N ASP A 135 -6.13 7.69 -12.75
CA ASP A 135 -7.38 8.42 -12.71
C ASP A 135 -7.17 9.88 -13.16
N GLU A 136 -7.52 10.18 -14.40
CA GLU A 136 -7.35 11.52 -14.99
C GLU A 136 -8.17 12.61 -14.27
N ALA A 137 -9.24 12.24 -13.57
CA ALA A 137 -9.99 13.18 -12.74
C ALA A 137 -9.16 13.63 -11.53
N SER A 138 -8.55 12.69 -10.82
CA SER A 138 -7.63 12.96 -9.70
C SER A 138 -6.34 13.63 -10.15
N ALA A 139 -5.83 13.28 -11.34
CA ALA A 139 -4.59 13.82 -11.89
C ALA A 139 -4.58 15.35 -12.01
N LYS A 140 -5.75 15.96 -12.23
CA LYS A 140 -5.92 17.43 -12.30
C LYS A 140 -5.60 18.14 -10.99
N TYR A 141 -5.67 17.44 -9.86
CA TYR A 141 -5.39 17.99 -8.54
C TYR A 141 -3.93 17.73 -8.09
N CYS A 142 -3.12 17.08 -8.93
CA CYS A 142 -1.71 16.90 -8.64
C CYS A 142 -0.99 18.25 -8.73
N GLN A 143 -0.47 18.73 -7.61
CA GLN A 143 0.23 20.00 -7.55
C GLN A 143 1.63 19.90 -8.21
N PRO A 144 2.05 20.90 -8.99
CA PRO A 144 3.41 20.97 -9.50
C PRO A 144 4.45 20.90 -8.37
N ASN A 145 5.64 20.36 -8.66
CA ASN A 145 6.78 20.25 -7.74
C ASN A 145 6.51 19.45 -6.45
N SER A 146 5.37 18.78 -6.32
CA SER A 146 5.11 17.90 -5.18
C SER A 146 5.82 16.56 -5.35
N ILE A 147 6.23 15.96 -4.24
CA ILE A 147 6.69 14.58 -4.22
C ILE A 147 5.46 13.68 -4.19
N ILE A 148 5.44 12.63 -5.02
CA ILE A 148 4.41 11.59 -4.96
C ILE A 148 4.94 10.40 -4.18
N ALA A 149 4.26 10.03 -3.11
CA ALA A 149 4.55 8.85 -2.31
C ALA A 149 3.50 7.76 -2.56
N LEU A 150 3.94 6.67 -3.20
CA LEU A 150 3.16 5.46 -3.35
C LEU A 150 3.14 4.70 -2.03
N VAL A 151 1.96 4.42 -1.50
CA VAL A 151 1.77 3.75 -0.20
C VAL A 151 1.20 2.35 -0.41
N ASP A 152 1.82 1.34 0.21
CA ASP A 152 1.36 -0.05 0.19
C ASP A 152 1.70 -0.77 1.52
N ASP A 153 1.13 -1.94 1.77
CA ASP A 153 1.32 -2.65 3.03
C ASP A 153 2.71 -3.28 3.17
N VAL A 154 3.09 -4.13 2.23
CA VAL A 154 4.33 -4.92 2.32
C VAL A 154 5.14 -4.82 1.03
N LEU A 155 6.36 -4.31 1.14
CA LEU A 155 7.35 -4.39 0.08
C LEU A 155 7.87 -5.84 -0.02
N THR A 156 7.40 -6.56 -1.03
CA THR A 156 7.89 -7.90 -1.39
C THR A 156 8.92 -7.82 -2.51
N SER A 157 8.54 -8.11 -3.76
CA SER A 157 9.37 -7.96 -4.96
C SER A 157 9.45 -6.51 -5.46
N GLY A 158 8.54 -5.64 -4.99
CA GLY A 158 8.40 -4.27 -5.49
C GLY A 158 7.60 -4.16 -6.80
N ALA A 159 7.00 -5.24 -7.30
CA ALA A 159 6.28 -5.23 -8.58
C ALA A 159 5.14 -4.21 -8.65
N HIS A 160 4.32 -4.12 -7.59
CA HIS A 160 3.25 -3.13 -7.48
C HIS A 160 3.79 -1.70 -7.54
N PHE A 161 4.88 -1.42 -6.81
CA PHE A 161 5.54 -0.12 -6.84
C PHE A 161 6.08 0.22 -8.23
N THR A 162 6.78 -0.71 -8.88
CA THR A 162 7.36 -0.49 -10.22
C THR A 162 6.28 -0.16 -11.24
N ALA A 163 5.18 -0.93 -11.27
CA ALA A 163 4.06 -0.70 -12.16
C ALA A 163 3.37 0.65 -11.90
N ALA A 164 3.10 0.96 -10.63
CA ALA A 164 2.48 2.22 -10.21
C ALA A 164 3.36 3.44 -10.52
N ARG A 165 4.66 3.35 -10.22
CA ARG A 165 5.62 4.41 -10.50
C ARG A 165 5.71 4.68 -12.00
N ARG A 166 5.80 3.61 -12.82
CA ARG A 166 5.81 3.73 -14.29
C ARG A 166 4.58 4.50 -14.78
N ARG A 167 3.38 4.10 -14.35
CA ARG A 167 2.12 4.74 -14.75
C ARG A 167 2.05 6.23 -14.40
N ILE A 168 2.56 6.61 -13.22
CA ILE A 168 2.60 8.01 -12.79
C ILE A 168 3.64 8.80 -13.60
N GLN A 169 4.83 8.23 -13.83
CA GLN A 169 5.90 8.91 -14.56
C GLN A 169 5.59 9.10 -16.05
N GLU A 170 4.78 8.23 -16.66
CA GLU A 170 4.28 8.44 -18.02
C GLU A 170 3.44 9.74 -18.14
N ARG A 171 2.72 10.10 -17.07
CA ARG A 171 1.90 11.33 -17.03
C ARG A 171 2.64 12.54 -16.46
N PHE A 172 3.57 12.30 -15.54
CA PHE A 172 4.32 13.32 -14.80
C PHE A 172 5.82 12.96 -14.80
N PRO A 173 6.52 13.16 -15.93
CA PRO A 173 7.89 12.64 -16.13
C PRO A 173 8.91 13.20 -15.14
N ASP A 174 8.78 14.47 -14.77
CA ASP A 174 9.72 15.17 -13.88
C ASP A 174 9.36 15.05 -12.39
N THR A 175 8.27 14.35 -12.06
CA THR A 175 7.83 14.23 -10.66
C THR A 175 8.64 13.18 -9.92
N THR A 176 9.09 13.56 -8.72
CA THR A 176 9.77 12.61 -7.81
C THR A 176 8.74 11.64 -7.24
N VAL A 177 8.91 10.35 -7.54
CA VAL A 177 8.06 9.26 -7.03
C VAL A 177 8.84 8.39 -6.05
N ILE A 178 8.37 8.31 -4.81
CA ILE A 178 8.93 7.47 -3.74
C ILE A 178 7.93 6.40 -3.30
N GLY A 179 8.42 5.38 -2.60
CA GLY A 179 7.59 4.32 -2.00
C GLY A 179 7.65 4.35 -0.48
N ILE A 180 6.50 4.24 0.17
CA ILE A 180 6.31 4.11 1.62
C ILE A 180 5.56 2.80 1.86
N PHE A 181 6.15 1.91 2.65
CA PHE A 181 5.58 0.61 2.96
C PHE A 181 5.42 0.44 4.46
N TRP A 182 4.42 -0.31 4.92
CA TRP A 182 4.36 -0.61 6.34
C TRP A 182 5.52 -1.51 6.76
N ALA A 183 5.73 -2.58 5.98
CA ALA A 183 6.78 -3.54 6.24
C ALA A 183 7.56 -3.92 4.98
N LYS A 184 8.83 -4.29 5.15
CA LYS A 184 9.62 -4.99 4.13
C LYS A 184 9.56 -6.49 4.40
N ALA A 185 9.29 -7.29 3.37
CA ALA A 185 9.31 -8.73 3.50
C ALA A 185 10.75 -9.27 3.56
N VAL A 186 10.98 -10.23 4.45
CA VAL A 186 12.20 -11.02 4.52
C VAL A 186 11.84 -12.50 4.49
N SER A 187 12.65 -13.30 3.80
CA SER A 187 12.59 -14.76 3.82
C SER A 187 13.87 -15.26 4.46
N TYR A 188 13.76 -15.98 5.58
CA TYR A 188 14.87 -16.81 6.03
C TYR A 188 14.85 -18.05 5.15
N GLY A 189 15.78 -18.11 4.19
CA GLY A 189 16.13 -19.40 3.60
C GLY A 189 16.55 -20.31 4.74
N VAL A 190 16.01 -21.52 4.79
CA VAL A 190 16.69 -22.58 5.53
C VAL A 190 18.05 -22.67 4.85
N SER A 191 19.10 -22.20 5.53
CA SER A 191 20.46 -22.59 5.21
C SER A 191 20.45 -24.11 5.28
N SER A 192 20.42 -24.77 4.13
CA SER A 192 20.85 -26.16 4.06
C SER A 192 22.35 -26.12 4.32
N GLU A 193 22.72 -26.13 5.62
CA GLU A 193 24.05 -26.50 6.04
C GLU A 193 24.21 -27.99 5.73
N THR A 194 25.16 -28.24 4.81
CA THR A 194 25.87 -29.50 4.49
C THR A 194 25.08 -30.66 3.90
#